data_AF-A0A7K4M7B0-F1
#
_entry.id   AF-A0A7K4M7B0-F1
#
_cell.length_a   1.000
_cell.length_b   1.000
_cell.length_c   1.000
_cell.angle_alpha   90.00
_cell.angle_beta   90.00
_cell.angle_gamma   90.00
#
_symmetry.space_group_name_H-M   'P 1'
#
loop_
_entity.id
_entity.type
_entity.pdbx_description
1 polymer ?
#
loop_
_entity_poly.entity_id
_entity_poly.type
_entity_poly.pdbx_seq_one_letter_code
_entity_poly.pdbx_strand_id
1 'polypeptide(L)' 'EAPVFERLEYEAHIMENLPAGSPVLQVLAMDQDLGANGQVSYGGLSG' A
#
# COMPACT_ATOMS: atom_id res chain seq x y z
N GLU A 1 -0.27 -17.69 5.01
CA GLU A 1 0.34 -16.61 5.80
C GLU A 1 -0.54 -15.38 5.65
N ALA A 2 -0.19 -14.21 6.18
CA ALA A 2 -0.90 -12.97 5.88
C ALA A 2 0.02 -12.06 5.06
N PRO A 3 -0.51 -11.17 4.20
CA PRO A 3 0.35 -10.30 3.40
C PRO A 3 1.21 -9.40 4.29
N VAL A 4 2.50 -9.33 4.01
CA VAL A 4 3.47 -8.51 4.75
C VAL A 4 3.96 -7.37 3.88
N PHE A 5 3.86 -6.14 4.38
CA PHE A 5 4.41 -4.97 3.70
C PHE A 5 5.94 -4.98 3.71
N GLU A 6 6.55 -4.46 2.64
CA GLU A 6 8.02 -4.36 2.52
C GLU A 6 8.65 -3.47 3.61
N ARG A 7 7.90 -2.47 4.09
CA ARG A 7 8.30 -1.59 5.18
C ARG A 7 7.22 -1.52 6.24
N LEU A 8 7.65 -1.35 7.48
CA LEU A 8 6.77 -1.14 8.63
C LEU A 8 6.09 0.23 8.60
N GLU A 9 6.79 1.24 8.08
CA GLU A 9 6.31 2.63 8.00
C GLU A 9 6.66 3.24 6.65
N TYR A 10 5.75 4.06 6.13
CA TYR A 10 5.93 4.83 4.90
C TYR A 10 5.62 6.30 5.20
N GLU A 11 6.55 7.17 4.84
CA GLU A 11 6.43 8.62 4.98
C GLU A 11 6.61 9.29 3.62
N ALA A 12 5.84 10.33 3.35
CA ALA A 12 6.00 11.18 2.16
C ALA A 12 5.75 12.64 2.52
N HIS A 13 6.57 13.53 1.96
CA HIS A 13 6.36 14.98 2.03
C HIS A 13 5.70 15.44 0.73
N ILE A 14 4.60 16.18 0.87
CA ILE A 14 3.72 16.54 -0.25
C ILE A 14 3.68 18.05 -0.36
N MET A 15 3.91 18.57 -1.57
CA MET A 15 3.78 20.00 -1.85
C MET A 15 2.30 20.37 -1.96
N GLU A 16 1.93 21.52 -1.41
CA GLU A 16 0.53 21.98 -1.32
C GLU A 16 -0.14 22.19 -2.69
N ASN A 17 0.66 22.45 -3.72
CA ASN A 17 0.20 22.80 -5.06
C ASN A 17 0.09 21.59 -5.99
N LEU A 18 0.20 20.36 -5.47
CA LEU A 18 0.10 19.16 -6.30
C LEU A 18 -1.34 18.97 -6.82
N PRO A 19 -1.52 18.66 -8.12
CA PRO A 19 -2.83 18.40 -8.69
C PRO A 19 -3.53 17.20 -8.02
N ALA A 20 -4.86 17.23 -8.00
CA ALA A 20 -5.66 16.09 -7.57
C ALA A 20 -5.35 14.83 -8.40
N GLY A 21 -5.24 13.68 -7.73
CA GLY A 21 -4.84 12.42 -8.37
C GLY A 21 -3.33 12.23 -8.53
N SER A 22 -2.51 13.17 -8.03
CA SER A 22 -1.06 12.96 -7.97
C SER A 22 -0.73 11.74 -7.10
N PRO A 23 0.12 10.81 -7.58
CA PRO A 23 0.54 9.68 -6.77
C PRO A 23 1.35 10.17 -5.57
N VAL A 24 1.08 9.59 -4.40
CA VAL A 24 1.74 9.95 -3.13
C VAL A 24 2.77 8.92 -2.73
N LEU A 25 2.34 7.66 -2.62
CA LEU A 25 3.16 6.52 -2.25
C LEU A 25 2.78 5.31 -3.10
N GLN A 26 3.75 4.44 -3.33
CA GLN A 26 3.52 3.07 -3.78
C GLN A 26 3.89 2.15 -2.62
N VAL A 27 2.97 1.25 -2.27
CA VAL A 27 3.18 0.24 -1.23
C VAL A 27 3.15 -1.15 -1.83
N LEU A 28 3.94 -2.05 -1.27
CA LEU A 28 4.00 -3.45 -1.68
C LEU A 28 3.83 -4.33 -0.46
N ALA A 29 2.89 -5.27 -0.53
CA ALA A 29 2.75 -6.38 0.39
C ALA A 29 2.85 -7.71 -0.36
N MET A 30 3.51 -8.68 0.25
CA MET A 30 3.71 -10.03 -0.29
C MET A 30 3.08 -11.08 0.64
N ASP A 31 2.34 -12.01 0.05
CA ASP A 31 1.86 -13.22 0.72
C ASP A 31 2.51 -14.44 0.06
N GLN A 32 2.99 -15.40 0.87
CA GLN A 32 3.68 -16.60 0.38
C GLN A 32 2.71 -17.75 0.06
N ASP A 33 1.42 -17.60 0.37
CA ASP A 33 0.42 -18.60 0.04
C ASP A 33 0.22 -18.73 -1.47
N LEU A 34 -0.21 -19.91 -1.90
CA LEU A 34 -0.50 -20.21 -3.30
C LEU A 34 -1.99 -20.01 -3.61
N GLY A 35 -2.28 -19.72 -4.88
CA GLY A 35 -3.64 -19.59 -5.37
C GLY A 35 -4.37 -18.37 -4.77
N ALA A 36 -5.67 -18.49 -4.56
CA ALA A 36 -6.51 -17.38 -4.09
C ALA A 36 -6.07 -16.81 -2.73
N ASN A 37 -5.48 -17.64 -1.87
CA ASN A 37 -5.01 -17.21 -0.55
C ASN A 37 -3.76 -16.32 -0.61
N GLY A 38 -2.99 -16.38 -1.70
CA GLY A 38 -1.84 -15.50 -1.92
C GLY A 38 -2.19 -14.17 -2.61
N GLN A 39 -3.47 -13.93 -2.90
CA GLN A 39 -3.89 -12.72 -3.61
C GLN A 39 -4.04 -11.54 -2.64
N VAL A 40 -3.24 -10.50 -2.85
CA VAL A 40 -3.26 -9.29 -2.04
C VAL A 40 -4.24 -8.26 -2.60
N SER A 41 -5.10 -7.72 -1.74
CA SER A 41 -5.98 -6.57 -2.03
C SER A 41 -5.64 -5.40 -1.11
N TYR A 42 -5.58 -4.19 -1.66
CA TYR A 42 -5.23 -2.97 -0.92
C TYR A 42 -6.48 -2.13 -0.67
N GLY A 43 -6.59 -1.59 0.54
CA GLY A 43 -7.69 -0.72 0.94
C GLY A 43 -7.21 0.33 1.94
N GLY A 44 -7.96 1.42 2.04
CA GLY A 44 -7.76 2.45 3.06
C GLY A 44 -8.80 2.31 4.17
N LEU A 45 -8.41 2.65 5.40
CA LEU A 45 -9.34 2.90 6.49
C LEU A 45 -9.65 4.40 6.48
N SER A 46 -10.89 4.76 6.18
CA SER A 46 -11.41 6.11 6.42
C SER A 46 -12.03 6.15 7.82
N GLY A 47 -11.57 7.08 8.68
CA GLY A 47 -12.21 7.37 9.96
C GLY A 47 -13.48 8.22 9.79
#